data_AF-A0A6A5X0C5-F1
#
_entry.id   AF-A0A6A5X0C5-F1
#
_cell.length_a   1.000
_cell.length_b   1.000
_cell.length_c   1.000
_cell.angle_alpha   90.00
_cell.angle_beta   90.00
_cell.angle_gamma   90.00
#
_symmetry.space_group_name_H-M   'P 1'
#
loop_
_entity.id
_entity.type
_entity.pdbx_description
1 polymer ?
#
loop_
_entity_poly.entity_id
_entity_poly.type
_entity_poly.pdbx_seq_one_letter_code
_entity_poly.pdbx_strand_id
1 'polypeptide(L)'
;MEHDQSPGEPPNHPPAQATLHEIRTAETSAAHLLPKLHSMKEFNPHLTLLDVGCGSGTISVSFAKLLPDGYITGIDVNPKILPRAQAVAETAGIKNIEFKQGSIFQLPFADETFDITYCHQVLIHIGSPWDALREMLRVTKRSGVIAAREGDYETECIWPELPELVKFHKLMAGLMRSGGGAPAAGRQLLSWALRAGVERRQVTLSYSTSSYNTPGGRKICSQGLCEQLRGGGLREKALKFGLGTENEFEEMAQAWEEWAEKEDAMLAMLQGEILIQK
;
A
#
# COMPACT_ATOMS: atom_id res chain seq x y z
N MET A 1 46.50 29.04 6.60
CA MET A 1 45.34 29.64 7.26
C MET A 1 44.22 29.62 6.22
N GLU A 2 43.67 28.44 5.94
CA GLU A 2 42.58 27.79 6.72
C GLU A 2 41.31 28.65 6.63
N HIS A 3 40.40 28.25 5.74
CA HIS A 3 39.18 27.50 6.05
C HIS A 3 38.07 28.41 6.59
N ASP A 4 37.03 28.60 5.78
CA ASP A 4 35.69 28.24 6.25
C ASP A 4 34.81 27.85 5.05
N GLN A 5 34.78 26.54 4.77
CA GLN A 5 33.74 25.91 3.98
C GLN A 5 32.67 25.50 4.98
N SER A 6 31.53 26.18 4.96
CA SER A 6 30.35 25.72 5.69
C SER A 6 29.96 24.33 5.18
N PRO A 7 29.84 23.30 6.03
CA PRO A 7 29.52 21.95 5.58
C PRO A 7 28.11 21.91 4.99
N GLY A 8 27.99 21.38 3.78
CA GLY A 8 26.72 21.12 3.14
C GLY A 8 25.84 20.18 3.97
N GLU A 9 24.56 20.48 4.00
CA GLU A 9 23.52 19.58 4.53
C GLU A 9 23.70 18.18 3.91
N PRO A 10 23.63 17.10 4.73
CA PRO A 10 23.65 15.75 4.20
C PRO A 10 22.40 15.50 3.34
N PRO A 11 22.48 14.61 2.34
CA PRO A 11 21.38 14.34 1.43
C PRO A 11 20.16 13.85 2.21
N ASN A 12 19.07 14.60 2.05
CA ASN A 12 17.72 14.32 2.53
C ASN A 12 17.43 12.82 2.59
N HIS A 13 17.20 12.31 3.80
CA HIS A 13 16.58 11.00 3.98
C HIS A 13 15.26 10.96 3.20
N PRO A 14 14.95 9.84 2.52
CA PRO A 14 13.68 9.71 1.83
C PRO A 14 12.52 9.80 2.83
N PRO A 15 11.39 10.43 2.49
CA PRO A 15 10.24 10.55 3.40
C PRO A 15 9.65 9.18 3.78
N ALA A 16 9.46 8.88 5.08
CA ALA A 16 8.99 7.65 5.74
C ALA A 16 8.03 6.71 5.00
N GLN A 17 7.10 7.29 4.23
CA GLN A 17 6.14 6.52 3.44
C GLN A 17 6.88 5.60 2.45
N ALA A 18 8.12 5.96 2.10
CA ALA A 18 9.08 5.16 1.38
C ALA A 18 9.55 3.92 2.14
N THR A 19 10.07 4.04 3.37
CA THR A 19 10.80 2.96 4.04
C THR A 19 9.91 1.79 4.48
N LEU A 20 8.68 2.06 4.95
CA LEU A 20 7.71 1.01 5.31
C LEU A 20 7.11 0.31 4.08
N HIS A 21 7.01 1.02 2.95
CA HIS A 21 6.48 0.47 1.69
C HIS A 21 7.59 -0.17 0.82
N GLU A 22 8.86 0.09 1.13
CA GLU A 22 10.02 -0.43 0.38
C GLU A 22 10.31 -1.90 0.58
N ILE A 23 9.78 -2.50 1.64
CA ILE A 23 9.84 -3.94 1.87
C ILE A 23 8.68 -4.70 1.20
N ARG A 24 7.74 -3.98 0.57
CA ARG A 24 6.60 -4.61 -0.10
C ARG A 24 7.03 -5.15 -1.45
N THR A 25 6.81 -6.44 -1.63
CA THR A 25 7.02 -7.15 -2.89
C THR A 25 5.73 -7.84 -3.29
N ALA A 26 5.67 -8.40 -4.49
CA ALA A 26 4.54 -9.21 -4.91
C ALA A 26 4.37 -10.43 -3.99
N GLU A 27 5.45 -11.00 -3.46
CA GLU A 27 5.39 -12.13 -2.51
C GLU A 27 4.78 -11.75 -1.16
N THR A 28 5.04 -10.56 -0.64
CA THR A 28 4.52 -10.15 0.68
C THR A 28 3.18 -9.43 0.60
N SER A 29 2.87 -8.81 -0.55
CA SER A 29 1.69 -7.96 -0.71
C SER A 29 0.66 -8.53 -1.68
N ALA A 30 1.06 -9.35 -2.64
CA ALA A 30 0.18 -9.93 -3.66
C ALA A 30 0.20 -11.47 -3.66
N ALA A 31 0.55 -12.12 -2.55
CA ALA A 31 0.68 -13.58 -2.44
C ALA A 31 -0.56 -14.33 -2.97
N HIS A 32 -1.76 -13.82 -2.70
CA HIS A 32 -3.04 -14.38 -3.15
C HIS A 32 -3.23 -14.36 -4.68
N LEU A 33 -2.53 -13.46 -5.39
CA LEU A 33 -2.55 -13.35 -6.85
C LEU A 33 -1.49 -14.26 -7.50
N LEU A 34 -0.38 -14.54 -6.82
CA LEU A 34 0.78 -15.22 -7.43
C LEU A 34 0.47 -16.56 -8.11
N PRO A 35 -0.32 -17.48 -7.51
CA PRO A 35 -0.66 -18.75 -8.19
C PRO A 35 -1.36 -18.52 -9.54
N LYS A 36 -2.28 -17.54 -9.60
CA LYS A 36 -3.01 -17.21 -10.82
C LYS A 36 -2.10 -16.50 -11.83
N LEU A 37 -1.25 -15.58 -11.38
CA LEU A 37 -0.25 -14.92 -12.22
C LEU A 37 0.69 -15.94 -12.88
N HIS A 38 1.23 -16.88 -12.11
CA HIS A 38 2.11 -17.93 -12.64
C HIS A 38 1.40 -18.80 -13.67
N SER A 39 0.19 -19.26 -13.37
CA SER A 39 -0.62 -20.04 -14.31
C SER A 39 -0.90 -19.25 -15.60
N MET A 40 -1.30 -17.97 -15.51
CA MET A 40 -1.56 -17.16 -16.70
C MET A 40 -0.30 -16.94 -17.54
N LYS A 41 0.86 -16.77 -16.90
CA LYS A 41 2.15 -16.55 -17.58
C LYS A 41 2.56 -17.76 -18.44
N GLU A 42 2.23 -18.97 -18.02
CA GLU A 42 2.52 -20.19 -18.80
C GLU A 42 1.80 -20.20 -20.16
N PHE A 43 0.59 -19.63 -20.23
CA PHE A 43 -0.20 -19.58 -21.48
C PHE A 43 0.02 -18.28 -22.26
N ASN A 44 0.32 -17.18 -21.57
CA ASN A 44 0.61 -15.89 -22.16
C ASN A 44 1.86 -15.31 -21.49
N PRO A 45 3.07 -15.49 -22.04
CA PRO A 45 4.27 -14.89 -21.45
C PRO A 45 4.28 -13.36 -21.52
N HIS A 46 3.48 -12.75 -22.42
CA HIS A 46 3.41 -11.31 -22.66
C HIS A 46 2.25 -10.64 -21.93
N LEU A 47 1.93 -11.13 -20.72
CA LEU A 47 0.88 -10.55 -19.88
C LEU A 47 1.12 -9.07 -19.62
N THR A 48 0.03 -8.33 -19.65
CA THR A 48 -0.02 -6.93 -19.24
C THR A 48 -0.67 -6.82 -17.86
N LEU A 49 0.01 -6.16 -16.93
CA LEU A 49 -0.46 -5.95 -15.56
C LEU A 49 -0.51 -4.47 -15.23
N LEU A 50 -1.66 -3.99 -14.76
CA LEU A 50 -1.84 -2.65 -14.22
C LEU A 50 -1.78 -2.68 -12.69
N ASP A 51 -0.82 -1.99 -12.11
CA ASP A 51 -0.71 -1.75 -10.67
C ASP A 51 -1.31 -0.37 -10.34
N VAL A 52 -2.52 -0.37 -9.78
CA VAL A 52 -3.30 0.83 -9.49
C VAL A 52 -2.97 1.31 -8.09
N GLY A 53 -2.46 2.55 -7.98
CA GLY A 53 -1.90 3.10 -6.75
C GLY A 53 -0.52 2.52 -6.44
N CYS A 54 0.37 2.53 -7.44
CA CYS A 54 1.66 1.85 -7.38
C CYS A 54 2.63 2.44 -6.34
N GLY A 55 2.37 3.65 -5.82
CA GLY A 55 3.20 4.29 -4.79
C GLY A 55 4.66 4.38 -5.21
N SER A 56 5.57 3.87 -4.37
CA SER A 56 7.02 3.84 -4.63
C SER A 56 7.46 2.79 -5.66
N GLY A 57 6.54 2.03 -6.27
CA GLY A 57 6.82 1.10 -7.36
C GLY A 57 7.48 -0.22 -6.96
N THR A 58 7.65 -0.51 -5.66
CA THR A 58 8.36 -1.71 -5.17
C THR A 58 7.64 -3.00 -5.53
N ILE A 59 6.31 -3.04 -5.36
CA ILE A 59 5.46 -4.16 -5.79
C ILE A 59 5.48 -4.28 -7.32
N SER A 60 5.36 -3.17 -8.04
CA SER A 60 5.37 -3.14 -9.50
C SER A 60 6.68 -3.72 -10.07
N VAL A 61 7.83 -3.35 -9.49
CA VAL A 61 9.15 -3.90 -9.83
C VAL A 61 9.25 -5.39 -9.52
N SER A 62 8.66 -5.85 -8.41
CA SER A 62 8.59 -7.28 -8.10
C SER A 62 7.75 -8.05 -9.13
N PHE A 63 6.58 -7.52 -9.54
CA PHE A 63 5.82 -8.11 -10.65
C PHE A 63 6.61 -8.14 -11.96
N ALA A 64 7.35 -7.09 -12.29
CA ALA A 64 8.14 -7.02 -13.51
C ALA A 64 9.24 -8.10 -13.55
N LYS A 65 9.84 -8.43 -12.39
CA LYS A 65 10.77 -9.56 -12.25
C LYS A 65 10.10 -10.92 -12.45
N LEU A 66 8.86 -11.07 -11.98
CA LEU A 66 8.08 -12.31 -12.15
C LEU A 66 7.58 -12.49 -13.60
N LEU A 67 7.42 -11.40 -14.35
CA LEU A 67 6.94 -11.35 -15.73
C LEU A 67 7.99 -10.76 -16.70
N PRO A 68 9.16 -11.40 -16.89
CA PRO A 68 10.26 -10.82 -17.68
C PRO A 68 9.89 -10.51 -19.14
N ASP A 69 8.99 -11.30 -19.74
CA ASP A 69 8.47 -11.08 -21.10
C ASP A 69 7.12 -10.36 -21.13
N GLY A 70 6.55 -10.07 -19.96
CA GLY A 70 5.32 -9.29 -19.79
C GLY A 70 5.62 -7.81 -19.59
N TYR A 71 4.59 -7.02 -19.33
CA TYR A 71 4.72 -5.57 -19.17
C TYR A 71 3.88 -5.05 -18.01
N ILE A 72 4.51 -4.24 -17.16
CA ILE A 72 3.87 -3.63 -15.99
C ILE A 72 3.61 -2.16 -16.26
N THR A 73 2.38 -1.71 -16.03
CA THR A 73 2.05 -0.28 -15.95
C THR A 73 1.67 0.03 -14.51
N GLY A 74 2.41 0.91 -13.86
CA GLY A 74 2.05 1.45 -12.55
C GLY A 74 1.37 2.82 -12.69
N ILE A 75 0.30 3.06 -11.94
CA ILE A 75 -0.30 4.39 -11.86
C ILE A 75 -0.41 4.89 -10.43
N ASP A 76 -0.23 6.19 -10.23
CA ASP A 76 -0.52 6.85 -8.96
C ASP A 76 -1.13 8.25 -9.21
N VAL A 77 -1.99 8.69 -8.30
CA VAL A 77 -2.63 10.02 -8.40
C VAL A 77 -1.64 11.12 -8.02
N ASN A 78 -0.68 10.82 -7.14
CA ASN A 78 0.32 11.76 -6.66
C ASN A 78 1.52 11.82 -7.62
N PRO A 79 1.68 12.86 -8.43
CA PRO A 79 2.79 12.92 -9.39
C PRO A 79 4.17 12.97 -8.69
N LYS A 80 4.23 13.36 -7.41
CA LYS A 80 5.49 13.48 -6.67
C LYS A 80 6.10 12.11 -6.31
N ILE A 81 5.33 11.02 -6.30
CA ILE A 81 5.86 9.69 -5.97
C ILE A 81 6.45 8.97 -7.19
N LEU A 82 5.99 9.32 -8.41
CA LEU A 82 6.38 8.63 -9.64
C LEU A 82 7.89 8.69 -9.95
N PRO A 83 8.62 9.80 -9.72
CA PRO A 83 10.07 9.81 -9.88
C PRO A 83 10.77 8.79 -8.97
N ARG A 84 10.24 8.56 -7.76
CA ARG A 84 10.76 7.51 -6.86
C ARG A 84 10.51 6.13 -7.45
N ALA A 85 9.29 5.86 -7.92
CA ALA A 85 8.94 4.58 -8.53
C ALA A 85 9.84 4.26 -9.74
N GLN A 86 10.09 5.26 -10.58
CA GLN A 86 11.02 5.16 -11.70
C GLN A 86 12.45 4.84 -11.23
N ALA A 87 12.97 5.53 -10.21
CA ALA A 87 14.31 5.29 -9.67
C ALA A 87 14.47 3.87 -9.07
N VAL A 88 13.42 3.34 -8.44
CA VAL A 88 13.41 1.96 -7.92
C VAL A 88 13.52 0.94 -9.06
N ALA A 89 12.78 1.15 -10.16
CA ALA A 89 12.88 0.30 -11.35
C ALA A 89 14.26 0.36 -12.01
N GLU A 90 14.82 1.57 -12.16
CA GLU A 90 16.15 1.78 -12.74
C GLU A 90 17.25 1.12 -11.93
N THR A 91 17.22 1.29 -10.62
CA THR A 91 18.17 0.67 -9.68
C THR A 91 18.07 -0.86 -9.71
N ALA A 92 16.87 -1.40 -9.91
CA ALA A 92 16.64 -2.83 -10.05
C ALA A 92 16.94 -3.38 -11.47
N GLY A 93 17.35 -2.53 -12.42
CA GLY A 93 17.65 -2.91 -13.81
C GLY A 93 16.42 -3.33 -14.63
N ILE A 94 15.21 -2.97 -14.19
CA ILE A 94 13.96 -3.36 -14.84
C ILE A 94 13.66 -2.44 -16.03
N LYS A 95 13.23 -3.04 -17.15
CA LYS A 95 12.94 -2.32 -18.41
C LYS A 95 11.51 -2.54 -18.94
N ASN A 96 10.82 -3.56 -18.45
CA ASN A 96 9.46 -3.94 -18.83
C ASN A 96 8.41 -3.32 -17.88
N ILE A 97 8.62 -2.05 -17.52
CA ILE A 97 7.75 -1.30 -16.63
C ILE A 97 7.68 0.17 -17.05
N GLU A 98 6.51 0.78 -16.88
CA GLU A 98 6.33 2.23 -16.95
C GLU A 98 5.47 2.73 -15.78
N PHE A 99 5.65 4.01 -15.42
CA PHE A 99 4.85 4.68 -14.41
C PHE A 99 4.17 5.92 -14.99
N LYS A 100 2.88 6.10 -14.69
CA LYS A 100 2.06 7.20 -15.19
C LYS A 100 1.21 7.83 -14.09
N GLN A 101 0.96 9.13 -14.21
CA GLN A 101 -0.03 9.77 -13.35
C GLN A 101 -1.44 9.33 -13.80
N GLY A 102 -2.29 8.94 -12.85
CA GLY A 102 -3.66 8.54 -13.16
C GLY A 102 -4.53 8.45 -11.90
N SER A 103 -5.84 8.58 -12.10
CA SER A 103 -6.82 8.40 -11.02
C SER A 103 -7.48 7.04 -11.16
N ILE A 104 -7.62 6.31 -10.05
CA ILE A 104 -8.38 5.05 -10.02
C ILE A 104 -9.86 5.24 -10.41
N PHE A 105 -10.41 6.44 -10.22
CA PHE A 105 -11.78 6.76 -10.61
C PHE A 105 -11.96 7.04 -12.10
N GLN A 106 -10.87 7.21 -12.84
CA GLN A 106 -10.88 7.42 -14.28
C GLN A 106 -9.55 6.96 -14.85
N LEU A 107 -9.45 5.65 -15.08
CA LEU A 107 -8.23 5.04 -15.55
C LEU A 107 -7.97 5.48 -17.01
N PRO A 108 -6.79 6.02 -17.35
CA PRO A 108 -6.50 6.59 -18.67
C PRO A 108 -6.21 5.51 -19.73
N PHE A 109 -6.96 4.42 -19.71
CA PHE A 109 -6.80 3.25 -20.57
C PHE A 109 -8.13 2.87 -21.19
N ALA A 110 -8.06 2.27 -22.38
CA ALA A 110 -9.23 1.72 -23.05
C ALA A 110 -9.81 0.53 -22.26
N ASP A 111 -11.05 0.20 -22.55
CA ASP A 111 -11.69 -1.00 -22.05
C ASP A 111 -10.87 -2.24 -22.44
N GLU A 112 -10.85 -3.25 -21.57
CA GLU A 112 -10.26 -4.56 -21.88
C GLU A 112 -8.77 -4.50 -22.33
N THR A 113 -7.99 -3.59 -21.73
CA THR A 113 -6.56 -3.40 -22.02
C THR A 113 -5.66 -4.41 -21.32
N PHE A 114 -5.88 -4.66 -20.02
CA PHE A 114 -4.95 -5.41 -19.17
C PHE A 114 -5.41 -6.84 -18.90
N ASP A 115 -4.47 -7.78 -18.87
CA ASP A 115 -4.74 -9.15 -18.44
C ASP A 115 -4.97 -9.23 -16.92
N ILE A 116 -4.24 -8.42 -16.16
CA ILE A 116 -4.35 -8.34 -14.70
C ILE A 116 -4.43 -6.87 -14.28
N THR A 117 -5.34 -6.56 -13.37
CA THR A 117 -5.33 -5.27 -12.63
C THR A 117 -5.21 -5.56 -11.14
N TYR A 118 -4.31 -4.89 -10.46
CA TYR A 118 -4.01 -5.09 -9.06
C TYR A 118 -4.07 -3.76 -8.29
N CYS A 119 -4.49 -3.78 -7.03
CA CYS A 119 -4.32 -2.65 -6.12
C CYS A 119 -4.04 -3.13 -4.69
N HIS A 120 -3.25 -2.36 -3.93
CA HIS A 120 -2.87 -2.68 -2.56
C HIS A 120 -2.91 -1.44 -1.67
N GLN A 121 -3.71 -1.47 -0.60
CA GLN A 121 -3.87 -0.32 0.31
C GLN A 121 -4.32 0.95 -0.45
N VAL A 122 -5.26 0.81 -1.39
CA VAL A 122 -5.78 1.93 -2.19
C VAL A 122 -7.25 2.16 -1.90
N LEU A 123 -8.04 1.10 -1.95
CA LEU A 123 -9.49 1.17 -1.73
C LEU A 123 -9.82 1.62 -0.31
N ILE A 124 -8.96 1.32 0.66
CA ILE A 124 -9.06 1.77 2.05
C ILE A 124 -9.11 3.30 2.20
N HIS A 125 -8.52 4.05 1.26
CA HIS A 125 -8.36 5.50 1.37
C HIS A 125 -9.46 6.32 0.66
N ILE A 126 -10.42 5.67 0.02
CA ILE A 126 -11.40 6.34 -0.85
C ILE A 126 -12.85 6.07 -0.45
N GLY A 127 -13.72 7.07 -0.65
CA GLY A 127 -15.13 7.00 -0.25
C GLY A 127 -16.05 6.25 -1.21
N SER A 128 -15.56 5.80 -2.36
CA SER A 128 -16.35 5.05 -3.35
C SER A 128 -15.54 3.91 -3.96
N PRO A 129 -15.12 2.91 -3.15
CA PRO A 129 -14.29 1.80 -3.61
C PRO A 129 -14.97 0.93 -4.68
N TRP A 130 -16.31 0.89 -4.72
CA TRP A 130 -17.04 0.20 -5.79
C TRP A 130 -16.88 0.90 -7.15
N ASP A 131 -16.76 2.23 -7.22
CA ASP A 131 -16.55 2.96 -8.47
C ASP A 131 -15.12 2.76 -8.99
N ALA A 132 -14.15 2.76 -8.07
CA ALA A 132 -12.78 2.32 -8.36
C ALA A 132 -12.72 0.90 -8.91
N LEU A 133 -13.41 -0.06 -8.27
CA LEU A 133 -13.49 -1.44 -8.75
C LEU A 133 -14.17 -1.54 -10.12
N ARG A 134 -15.16 -0.70 -10.44
CA ARG A 134 -15.78 -0.63 -11.78
C ARG A 134 -14.79 -0.19 -12.85
N GLU A 135 -13.97 0.80 -12.56
CA GLU A 135 -12.91 1.23 -13.49
C GLU A 135 -11.86 0.14 -13.69
N MET A 136 -11.42 -0.53 -12.62
CA MET A 136 -10.53 -1.69 -12.74
C MET A 136 -11.17 -2.75 -13.63
N LEU A 137 -12.42 -3.15 -13.35
CA LEU A 137 -13.18 -4.10 -14.17
C LEU A 137 -13.27 -3.66 -15.63
N ARG A 138 -13.49 -2.38 -15.92
CA ARG A 138 -13.59 -1.84 -17.28
C ARG A 138 -12.30 -2.09 -18.07
N VAL A 139 -11.15 -1.74 -17.50
CA VAL A 139 -9.85 -1.86 -18.19
C VAL A 139 -9.28 -3.28 -18.18
N THR A 140 -9.78 -4.19 -17.34
CA THR A 140 -9.40 -5.62 -17.39
C THR A 140 -10.08 -6.33 -18.55
N LYS A 141 -9.35 -7.20 -19.27
CA LYS A 141 -9.88 -8.07 -20.33
C LYS A 141 -10.99 -9.01 -19.80
N ARG A 142 -11.88 -9.48 -20.68
CA ARG A 142 -13.01 -10.36 -20.34
C ARG A 142 -12.64 -11.69 -19.70
N SER A 143 -11.41 -12.16 -19.87
CA SER A 143 -10.88 -13.37 -19.21
C SER A 143 -9.77 -13.04 -18.22
N GLY A 144 -9.60 -11.76 -17.92
CA GLY A 144 -8.56 -11.24 -17.05
C GLY A 144 -8.92 -11.32 -15.57
N VAL A 145 -7.99 -10.88 -14.74
CA VAL A 145 -8.09 -11.01 -13.28
C VAL A 145 -7.98 -9.64 -12.63
N ILE A 146 -8.83 -9.39 -11.66
CA ILE A 146 -8.74 -8.23 -10.77
C ILE A 146 -8.36 -8.75 -9.40
N ALA A 147 -7.33 -8.18 -8.78
CA ALA A 147 -6.92 -8.53 -7.43
C ALA A 147 -6.80 -7.26 -6.57
N ALA A 148 -7.23 -7.36 -5.33
CA ALA A 148 -7.12 -6.28 -4.36
C ALA A 148 -6.81 -6.82 -2.98
N ARG A 149 -5.95 -6.11 -2.25
CA ARG A 149 -5.66 -6.42 -0.85
C ARG A 149 -5.62 -5.16 0.01
N GLU A 150 -6.42 -5.18 1.06
CA GLU A 150 -6.66 -4.03 1.91
C GLU A 150 -6.50 -4.41 3.39
N GLY A 151 -6.00 -3.48 4.18
CA GLY A 151 -5.85 -3.67 5.62
C GLY A 151 -7.19 -3.59 6.32
N ASP A 152 -7.32 -4.32 7.41
CA ASP A 152 -8.41 -4.13 8.36
C ASP A 152 -7.84 -3.56 9.64
N TYR A 153 -7.72 -2.23 9.69
CA TYR A 153 -7.09 -1.54 10.80
C TYR A 153 -7.81 -1.86 12.11
N GLU A 154 -9.14 -2.02 12.11
CA GLU A 154 -9.91 -2.36 13.31
C GLU A 154 -9.64 -3.78 13.87
N THR A 155 -8.68 -4.52 13.30
CA THR A 155 -8.21 -5.83 13.78
C THR A 155 -6.78 -5.79 14.30
N GLU A 156 -6.22 -4.59 14.52
CA GLU A 156 -4.89 -4.44 15.07
C GLU A 156 -4.79 -5.10 16.46
N CYS A 157 -3.85 -6.02 16.58
CA CYS A 157 -3.42 -6.61 17.84
C CYS A 157 -1.98 -6.16 18.10
N ILE A 158 -1.72 -5.64 19.28
CA ILE A 158 -0.39 -5.16 19.67
C ILE A 158 -0.01 -5.68 21.06
N TRP A 159 1.25 -6.05 21.24
CA TRP A 159 1.82 -6.40 22.54
C TRP A 159 3.21 -5.76 22.69
N PRO A 160 3.56 -5.26 23.89
CA PRO A 160 2.64 -4.94 24.97
C PRO A 160 1.68 -3.80 24.58
N GLU A 161 0.52 -3.79 25.21
CA GLU A 161 -0.49 -2.75 25.00
C GLU A 161 -0.10 -1.47 25.76
N LEU A 162 0.70 -0.62 25.11
CA LEU A 162 0.98 0.73 25.63
C LEU A 162 -0.22 1.66 25.35
N PRO A 163 -0.72 2.43 26.33
CA PRO A 163 -1.88 3.31 26.14
C PRO A 163 -1.76 4.27 24.95
N GLU A 164 -0.57 4.77 24.69
CA GLU A 164 -0.25 5.70 23.61
C GLU A 164 -0.38 5.02 22.24
N LEU A 165 -0.04 3.74 22.13
CA LEU A 165 -0.21 2.97 20.90
C LEU A 165 -1.69 2.66 20.62
N VAL A 166 -2.48 2.43 21.67
CA VAL A 166 -3.95 2.33 21.54
C VAL A 166 -4.56 3.65 21.09
N LYS A 167 -4.05 4.80 21.59
CA LYS A 167 -4.47 6.13 21.09
C LYS A 167 -4.08 6.33 19.63
N PHE A 168 -2.87 5.95 19.25
CA PHE A 168 -2.38 6.01 17.87
C PHE A 168 -3.29 5.21 16.92
N HIS A 169 -3.66 4.00 17.32
CA HIS A 169 -4.58 3.17 16.54
C HIS A 169 -5.91 3.89 16.25
N LYS A 170 -6.51 4.48 17.29
CA LYS A 170 -7.75 5.27 17.17
C LYS A 170 -7.59 6.50 16.29
N LEU A 171 -6.45 7.20 16.40
CA LEU A 171 -6.12 8.33 15.55
C LEU A 171 -6.07 7.92 14.07
N MET A 172 -5.38 6.82 13.75
CA MET A 172 -5.27 6.30 12.39
C MET A 172 -6.65 5.97 11.79
N ALA A 173 -7.46 5.22 12.53
CA ALA A 173 -8.81 4.89 12.09
C ALA A 173 -9.69 6.16 11.92
N GLY A 174 -9.54 7.15 12.82
CA GLY A 174 -10.22 8.44 12.74
C GLY A 174 -9.84 9.24 11.49
N LEU A 175 -8.54 9.32 11.18
CA LEU A 175 -8.01 10.01 10.00
C LEU A 175 -8.46 9.37 8.69
N MET A 176 -8.48 8.05 8.62
CA MET A 176 -8.99 7.34 7.45
C MET A 176 -10.47 7.70 7.22
N ARG A 177 -11.30 7.67 8.28
CA ARG A 177 -12.71 8.06 8.19
C ARG A 177 -12.90 9.52 7.78
N SER A 178 -12.13 10.45 8.33
CA SER A 178 -12.25 11.88 7.99
C SER A 178 -11.82 12.17 6.55
N GLY A 179 -10.92 11.36 5.99
CA GLY A 179 -10.54 11.38 4.58
C GLY A 179 -11.54 10.70 3.63
N GLY A 180 -12.64 10.15 4.16
CA GLY A 180 -13.63 9.38 3.39
C GLY A 180 -13.26 7.91 3.18
N GLY A 181 -12.14 7.45 3.73
CA GLY A 181 -11.74 6.04 3.71
C GLY A 181 -12.46 5.17 4.74
N ALA A 182 -12.15 3.87 4.71
CA ALA A 182 -12.81 2.86 5.53
C ALA A 182 -11.78 2.00 6.30
N PRO A 183 -11.57 2.23 7.61
CA PRO A 183 -10.60 1.47 8.42
C PRO A 183 -10.81 -0.05 8.39
N ALA A 184 -12.05 -0.51 8.23
CA ALA A 184 -12.42 -1.92 8.12
C ALA A 184 -12.43 -2.42 6.65
N ALA A 185 -11.61 -1.85 5.77
CA ALA A 185 -11.61 -2.15 4.33
C ALA A 185 -11.44 -3.65 4.03
N GLY A 186 -10.50 -4.31 4.72
CA GLY A 186 -10.20 -5.72 4.52
C GLY A 186 -11.44 -6.63 4.57
N ARG A 187 -12.26 -6.55 5.62
CA ARG A 187 -13.50 -7.36 5.73
C ARG A 187 -14.63 -6.91 4.79
N GLN A 188 -14.52 -5.75 4.15
CA GLN A 188 -15.57 -5.17 3.30
C GLN A 188 -15.37 -5.42 1.80
N LEU A 189 -14.20 -5.91 1.38
CA LEU A 189 -13.84 -6.11 -0.04
C LEU A 189 -14.90 -6.89 -0.85
N LEU A 190 -15.44 -7.98 -0.31
CA LEU A 190 -16.49 -8.74 -1.00
C LEU A 190 -17.75 -7.89 -1.23
N SER A 191 -18.16 -7.11 -0.23
CA SER A 191 -19.32 -6.22 -0.35
C SER A 191 -19.09 -5.17 -1.45
N TRP A 192 -17.89 -4.60 -1.50
CA TRP A 192 -17.53 -3.61 -2.52
C TRP A 192 -17.51 -4.20 -3.93
N ALA A 193 -16.97 -5.42 -4.09
CA ALA A 193 -16.99 -6.14 -5.37
C ALA A 193 -18.42 -6.43 -5.85
N LEU A 194 -19.30 -6.93 -4.97
CA LEU A 194 -20.71 -7.16 -5.32
C LEU A 194 -21.42 -5.86 -5.72
N ARG A 195 -21.17 -4.77 -4.99
CA ARG A 195 -21.72 -3.44 -5.33
C ARG A 195 -21.17 -2.88 -6.64
N ALA A 196 -19.94 -3.23 -7.01
CA ALA A 196 -19.35 -2.89 -8.30
C ALA A 196 -20.04 -3.62 -9.47
N GLY A 197 -20.87 -4.65 -9.21
CA GLY A 197 -21.60 -5.43 -10.20
C GLY A 197 -20.97 -6.79 -10.50
N VAL A 198 -19.97 -7.21 -9.72
CA VAL A 198 -19.35 -8.54 -9.84
C VAL A 198 -20.28 -9.58 -9.24
N GLU A 199 -20.45 -10.72 -9.93
CA GLU A 199 -21.24 -11.81 -9.38
C GLU A 199 -20.45 -12.58 -8.32
N ARG A 200 -21.11 -13.04 -7.25
CA ARG A 200 -20.43 -13.75 -6.14
C ARG A 200 -19.56 -14.93 -6.59
N ARG A 201 -19.97 -15.64 -7.65
CA ARG A 201 -19.25 -16.79 -8.20
C ARG A 201 -17.92 -16.45 -8.84
N GLN A 202 -17.71 -15.18 -9.22
CA GLN A 202 -16.48 -14.68 -9.80
C GLN A 202 -15.43 -14.31 -8.74
N VAL A 203 -15.82 -14.22 -7.46
CA VAL A 203 -14.96 -13.71 -6.39
C VAL A 203 -14.43 -14.84 -5.51
N THR A 204 -13.12 -14.95 -5.43
CA THR A 204 -12.42 -15.66 -4.35
C THR A 204 -12.07 -14.64 -3.27
N LEU A 205 -12.48 -14.89 -2.03
CA LEU A 205 -12.16 -14.09 -0.86
C LEU A 205 -11.20 -14.89 0.02
N SER A 206 -10.07 -14.30 0.39
CA SER A 206 -9.12 -14.84 1.37
C SER A 206 -8.73 -13.78 2.38
N TYR A 207 -8.01 -14.20 3.40
CA TYR A 207 -7.42 -13.32 4.40
C TYR A 207 -5.99 -13.76 4.68
N SER A 208 -5.13 -12.78 4.91
CA SER A 208 -3.78 -12.98 5.44
C SER A 208 -3.54 -12.06 6.64
N THR A 209 -2.39 -12.23 7.29
CA THR A 209 -1.99 -11.37 8.42
C THR A 209 -0.69 -10.67 8.06
N SER A 210 -0.65 -9.36 8.26
CA SER A 210 0.62 -8.61 8.31
C SER A 210 1.10 -8.56 9.76
N SER A 211 2.38 -8.80 10.01
CA SER A 211 2.93 -8.76 11.37
C SER A 211 4.33 -8.15 11.42
N TYR A 212 4.61 -7.43 12.51
CA TYR A 212 5.92 -6.92 12.88
C TYR A 212 6.30 -7.49 14.26
N ASN A 213 7.10 -8.55 14.26
CA ASN A 213 7.47 -9.31 15.47
C ASN A 213 8.95 -9.72 15.50
N THR A 214 9.71 -9.42 14.45
CA THR A 214 11.17 -9.58 14.43
C THR A 214 11.84 -8.27 14.82
N PRO A 215 13.07 -8.28 15.38
CA PRO A 215 13.77 -7.06 15.74
C PRO A 215 13.89 -6.06 14.57
N GLY A 216 14.21 -6.54 13.37
CA GLY A 216 14.28 -5.71 12.17
C GLY A 216 12.91 -5.16 11.74
N GLY A 217 11.87 -6.00 11.74
CA GLY A 217 10.51 -5.59 11.40
C GLY A 217 9.96 -4.53 12.37
N ARG A 218 10.19 -4.70 13.67
CA ARG A 218 9.79 -3.72 14.70
C ARG A 218 10.44 -2.36 14.48
N LYS A 219 11.75 -2.34 14.23
CA LYS A 219 12.49 -1.09 13.95
C LYS A 219 11.95 -0.36 12.72
N ILE A 220 11.72 -1.07 11.62
CA ILE A 220 11.16 -0.49 10.39
C ILE A 220 9.75 0.07 10.64
N CYS A 221 8.90 -0.68 11.35
CA CYS A 221 7.55 -0.25 11.69
C CYS A 221 7.58 1.04 12.53
N SER A 222 8.33 1.02 13.63
CA SER A 222 8.47 2.15 14.55
C SER A 222 9.01 3.39 13.87
N GLN A 223 10.11 3.27 13.10
CA GLN A 223 10.68 4.40 12.34
C GLN A 223 9.66 5.02 11.38
N GLY A 224 8.98 4.19 10.58
CA GLY A 224 7.97 4.67 9.63
C GLY A 224 6.82 5.42 10.30
N LEU A 225 6.36 4.96 11.46
CA LEU A 225 5.27 5.58 12.20
C LEU A 225 5.71 6.84 12.96
N CYS A 226 6.90 6.84 13.56
CA CYS A 226 7.47 8.00 14.25
C CYS A 226 7.68 9.19 13.31
N GLU A 227 8.19 8.96 12.10
CA GLU A 227 8.34 10.02 11.10
C GLU A 227 6.99 10.63 10.71
N GLN A 228 5.93 9.81 10.59
CA GLN A 228 4.59 10.32 10.32
C GLN A 228 4.04 11.18 11.47
N LEU A 229 4.33 10.79 12.71
CA LEU A 229 3.92 11.51 13.92
C LEU A 229 4.68 12.82 14.14
N ARG A 230 5.98 12.87 13.81
CA ARG A 230 6.84 14.04 14.06
C ARG A 230 6.94 15.03 12.89
N GLY A 231 6.70 14.60 11.65
CA GLY A 231 6.89 15.47 10.48
C GLY A 231 6.10 15.10 9.23
N GLY A 232 5.13 14.18 9.32
CA GLY A 232 4.39 13.69 8.16
C GLY A 232 3.06 14.38 7.89
N GLY A 233 2.51 14.14 6.70
CA GLY A 233 1.18 14.61 6.32
C GLY A 233 0.05 14.02 7.19
N LEU A 234 0.30 12.95 7.94
CA LEU A 234 -0.57 12.44 9.00
C LEU A 234 -0.77 13.50 10.09
N ARG A 235 0.33 13.99 10.68
CA ARG A 235 0.34 15.00 11.74
C ARG A 235 -0.41 16.26 11.31
N GLU A 236 -0.10 16.78 10.13
CA GLU A 236 -0.77 17.99 9.59
C GLU A 236 -2.28 17.79 9.45
N LYS A 237 -2.71 16.63 8.94
CA LYS A 237 -4.14 16.28 8.83
C LYS A 237 -4.79 16.13 10.20
N ALA A 238 -4.12 15.47 11.14
CA ALA A 238 -4.62 15.25 12.49
C ALA A 238 -4.91 16.56 13.22
N LEU A 239 -3.97 17.52 13.15
CA LEU A 239 -4.15 18.87 13.68
C LEU A 239 -5.31 19.59 12.99
N LYS A 240 -5.37 19.55 11.66
CA LYS A 240 -6.44 20.19 10.88
C LYS A 240 -7.84 19.66 11.24
N PHE A 241 -7.97 18.38 11.53
CA PHE A 241 -9.24 17.75 11.91
C PHE A 241 -9.50 17.72 13.42
N GLY A 242 -8.59 18.26 14.25
CA GLY A 242 -8.73 18.26 15.72
C GLY A 242 -8.72 16.85 16.33
N LEU A 243 -7.98 15.92 15.72
CA LEU A 243 -7.92 14.51 16.15
C LEU A 243 -6.75 14.21 17.11
N GLY A 244 -5.92 15.19 17.42
CA GLY A 244 -4.81 15.07 18.37
C GLY A 244 -4.05 16.38 18.53
N THR A 245 -3.14 16.39 19.49
CA THR A 245 -2.27 17.53 19.85
C THR A 245 -0.80 17.21 19.62
N GLU A 246 0.03 18.25 19.56
CA GLU A 246 1.49 18.08 19.40
C GLU A 246 2.10 17.20 20.48
N ASN A 247 1.67 17.37 21.73
CA ASN A 247 2.15 16.57 22.84
C ASN A 247 1.75 15.09 22.70
N GLU A 248 0.51 14.82 22.27
CA GLU A 248 0.04 13.46 22.04
C GLU A 248 0.80 12.76 20.91
N PHE A 249 1.19 13.47 19.85
CA PHE A 249 1.97 12.86 18.76
C PHE A 249 3.38 12.48 19.21
N GLU A 250 4.02 13.30 20.04
CA GLU A 250 5.33 12.98 20.58
C GLU A 250 5.26 11.81 21.58
N GLU A 251 4.24 11.76 22.45
CA GLU A 251 3.98 10.62 23.34
C GLU A 251 3.80 9.32 22.55
N MET A 252 3.02 9.35 21.45
CA MET A 252 2.86 8.19 20.56
C MET A 252 4.16 7.77 19.90
N ALA A 253 4.99 8.72 19.47
CA ALA A 253 6.27 8.42 18.82
C ALA A 253 7.24 7.74 19.81
N GLN A 254 7.33 8.27 21.03
CA GLN A 254 8.14 7.66 22.09
C GLN A 254 7.66 6.25 22.45
N ALA A 255 6.35 6.02 22.49
CA ALA A 255 5.80 4.68 22.72
C ALA A 255 6.13 3.70 21.59
N TRP A 256 6.17 4.14 20.33
CA TRP A 256 6.63 3.32 19.21
C TRP A 256 8.12 2.98 19.30
N GLU A 257 8.95 3.92 19.75
CA GLU A 257 10.38 3.70 19.99
C GLU A 257 10.59 2.70 21.13
N GLU A 258 9.87 2.85 22.24
CA GLU A 258 9.90 1.90 23.36
C GLU A 258 9.46 0.50 22.92
N TRP A 259 8.34 0.41 22.20
CA TRP A 259 7.81 -0.86 21.71
C TRP A 259 8.79 -1.58 20.78
N ALA A 260 9.55 -0.85 19.96
CA ALA A 260 10.50 -1.47 19.04
C ALA A 260 11.65 -2.20 19.75
N GLU A 261 12.06 -1.70 20.91
CA GLU A 261 13.18 -2.23 21.70
C GLU A 261 12.78 -3.41 22.61
N LYS A 262 11.49 -3.66 22.83
CA LYS A 262 11.03 -4.80 23.62
C LYS A 262 11.19 -6.12 22.86
N GLU A 263 11.80 -7.12 23.48
CA GLU A 263 12.11 -8.39 22.83
C GLU A 263 10.84 -9.19 22.43
N ASP A 264 9.82 -9.15 23.28
CA ASP A 264 8.55 -9.86 23.13
C ASP A 264 7.47 -9.05 22.38
N ALA A 265 7.79 -7.84 21.93
CA ALA A 265 6.83 -6.98 21.25
C ALA A 265 6.40 -7.53 19.89
N MET A 266 5.12 -7.34 19.59
CA MET A 266 4.52 -7.71 18.31
C MET A 266 3.38 -6.76 17.93
N LEU A 267 3.18 -6.58 16.62
CA LEU A 267 2.00 -5.97 16.02
C LEU A 267 1.51 -6.89 14.91
N ALA A 268 0.20 -7.11 14.83
CA ALA A 268 -0.42 -7.90 13.78
C ALA A 268 -1.77 -7.32 13.37
N MET A 269 -2.17 -7.52 12.12
CA MET A 269 -3.42 -7.01 11.57
C MET A 269 -3.91 -7.91 10.44
N LEU A 270 -5.22 -8.13 10.36
CA LEU A 270 -5.83 -8.84 9.23
C LEU A 270 -5.76 -8.01 7.96
N GLN A 271 -5.63 -8.72 6.85
CA GLN A 271 -5.56 -8.19 5.50
C GLN A 271 -6.58 -8.95 4.68
N GLY A 272 -7.61 -8.26 4.21
CA GLY A 272 -8.59 -8.85 3.30
C GLY A 272 -8.04 -8.91 1.90
N GLU A 273 -8.35 -9.97 1.17
CA GLU A 273 -7.85 -10.23 -0.17
C GLU A 273 -8.99 -10.72 -1.06
N ILE A 274 -9.12 -10.12 -2.25
CA ILE A 274 -10.04 -10.62 -3.27
C ILE A 274 -9.31 -10.90 -4.57
N LEU A 275 -9.73 -11.97 -5.23
CA LEU A 275 -9.39 -12.27 -6.61
C LEU A 275 -10.71 -12.43 -7.38
N ILE A 276 -10.93 -11.58 -8.36
CA ILE A 276 -12.10 -11.59 -9.24
C ILE A 276 -11.66 -12.13 -10.60
N GLN A 277 -12.31 -13.21 -11.02
CA GLN A 277 -12.23 -13.69 -12.41
C GLN A 277 -13.33 -12.98 -13.21
N LYS A 278 -12.94 -12.01 -14.05
CA LYS A 278 -13.84 -11.43 -15.04
C LYS A 278 -14.20 -12.50 -16.06
#